data_AF-A0A7J4KP64-F1
#
_entry.id   AF-A0A7J4KP64-F1
#
_cell.length_a   1.000
_cell.length_b   1.000
_cell.length_c   1.000
_cell.angle_alpha   90.00
_cell.angle_beta   90.00
_cell.angle_gamma   90.00
#
_symmetry.space_group_name_H-M   'P 1'
#
loop_
_entity.id
_entity.type
_entity.pdbx_description
1 polymer ?
#
loop_
_entity_poly.entity_id
_entity_poly.type
_entity_poly.pdbx_seq_one_letter_code
_entity_poly.pdbx_strand_id
1 'polypeptide(L)'
;MVLDTLQYAIKELHKHIKRIQKQSGLTPDKIEQLLTLLMENIEIVPEERIKEHMPEAMKIMKDIDLNDSPIIACALAIDDSEIWSRDKGMKRQDKSIVYRRND
;
A
#
# COMPACT_ATOMS: atom_id res chain seq x y z
N MET A 1 -14.99 2.72 7.11
CA MET A 1 -13.52 2.67 7.15
C MET A 1 -13.08 2.58 5.70
N VAL A 2 -12.40 3.62 5.21
CA VAL A 2 -11.86 3.66 3.85
C VAL A 2 -10.40 3.27 3.94
N LEU A 3 -9.89 2.54 2.93
CA LEU A 3 -8.48 2.18 2.86
C LEU A 3 -7.80 3.03 1.80
N ASP A 4 -6.70 3.68 2.16
CA ASP A 4 -5.89 4.44 1.20
C ASP A 4 -4.77 3.58 0.64
N THR A 5 -4.49 3.72 -0.65
CA THR A 5 -3.38 3.01 -1.29
C THR A 5 -2.65 3.85 -2.32
N LEU A 6 -1.44 3.39 -2.64
CA LEU A 6 -0.61 3.96 -3.68
C LEU A 6 -1.08 3.48 -5.05
N GLN A 7 -1.05 4.36 -6.05
CA GLN A 7 -1.30 3.97 -7.45
C GLN A 7 -0.38 2.81 -7.91
N TYR A 8 0.82 2.73 -7.34
CA TYR A 8 1.75 1.63 -7.58
C TYR A 8 1.19 0.25 -7.22
N ALA A 9 0.39 0.13 -6.15
CA ALA A 9 -0.17 -1.15 -5.71
C ALA A 9 -1.06 -1.78 -6.79
N ILE A 10 -1.81 -0.95 -7.52
CA ILE A 10 -2.64 -1.40 -8.65
C ILE A 10 -1.78 -1.88 -9.82
N LYS A 11 -0.67 -1.19 -10.10
CA LYS A 11 0.27 -1.61 -11.16
C LYS A 11 0.93 -2.94 -10.81
N GLU A 12 1.34 -3.12 -9.55
CA GLU A 12 1.95 -4.35 -9.05
C GLU A 12 0.97 -5.53 -9.13
N LEU A 13 -0.28 -5.31 -8.74
CA LEU A 13 -1.34 -6.30 -8.83
C LEU A 13 -1.53 -6.82 -10.26
N HIS A 14 -1.68 -5.93 -11.24
CA HIS A 14 -1.80 -6.30 -12.65
C HIS A 14 -0.54 -7.01 -13.17
N LYS A 15 0.65 -6.57 -12.78
CA LYS A 15 1.92 -7.22 -13.12
C LYS A 15 1.96 -8.68 -12.66
N HIS A 16 1.33 -8.97 -11.52
CA HIS A 16 1.33 -10.30 -10.90
C HIS A 16 0.06 -11.12 -11.15
N ILE A 17 -0.84 -10.67 -12.04
CA ILE A 17 -2.13 -11.32 -12.29
C ILE A 17 -2.01 -12.82 -12.62
N LYS A 18 -1.00 -13.21 -13.41
CA LYS A 18 -0.74 -14.61 -13.78
C LYS A 18 -0.39 -15.49 -12.58
N ARG A 19 0.35 -14.93 -11.61
CA ARG A 19 0.69 -15.64 -10.36
C ARG A 19 -0.55 -15.81 -9.50
N ILE A 20 -1.39 -14.78 -9.42
CA ILE A 20 -2.66 -14.81 -8.69
C ILE A 20 -3.60 -15.86 -9.29
N GLN A 21 -3.72 -15.90 -10.62
CA GLN A 21 -4.47 -16.94 -11.33
C GLN A 21 -4.01 -18.34 -10.94
N LYS A 22 -2.71 -18.60 -11.02
CA LYS A 22 -2.14 -19.91 -10.68
C LYS A 22 -2.41 -20.33 -9.23
N GLN A 23 -2.34 -19.38 -8.30
CA GLN A 23 -2.48 -19.67 -6.86
C GLN A 23 -3.94 -19.76 -6.42
N SER A 24 -4.83 -18.97 -7.01
CA SER A 24 -6.25 -18.93 -6.66
C SER A 24 -7.09 -19.96 -7.43
N GLY A 25 -6.62 -20.42 -8.59
CA GLY A 25 -7.41 -21.25 -9.51
C GLY A 25 -8.54 -20.49 -10.21
N LEU A 26 -8.57 -19.16 -10.09
CA LEU A 26 -9.61 -18.32 -10.68
C LEU A 26 -9.27 -17.95 -12.13
N THR A 27 -10.32 -17.77 -12.93
CA THR A 27 -10.21 -17.20 -14.28
C THR A 27 -9.86 -15.70 -14.20
N PRO A 28 -9.23 -15.13 -15.25
CA PRO A 28 -8.97 -13.69 -15.32
C PRO A 28 -10.20 -12.85 -14.98
N ASP A 29 -11.35 -13.13 -15.61
CA ASP A 29 -12.59 -12.37 -15.41
C ASP A 29 -13.08 -12.37 -13.95
N LYS A 30 -12.94 -13.50 -13.25
CA LYS A 30 -13.31 -13.59 -11.83
C LYS A 30 -12.37 -12.76 -10.95
N ILE A 31 -11.09 -12.70 -11.30
CA ILE A 31 -10.14 -11.87 -10.57
C ILE A 31 -10.47 -10.40 -10.80
N GLU A 32 -10.70 -9.97 -12.04
CA GLU A 32 -11.08 -8.59 -12.34
C GLU A 32 -12.37 -8.15 -11.63
N GLN A 33 -13.39 -9.03 -11.54
CA GLN A 33 -14.60 -8.76 -10.76
C GLN A 33 -14.30 -8.56 -9.27
N LEU A 34 -13.47 -9.44 -8.68
CA LEU A 34 -13.07 -9.30 -7.28
C LEU A 34 -12.26 -8.03 -7.04
N LEU A 35 -11.36 -7.68 -7.97
CA LEU A 35 -10.58 -6.45 -7.88
C LEU A 35 -11.47 -5.22 -7.95
N THR A 36 -12.46 -5.22 -8.86
CA THR A 36 -13.45 -4.15 -8.96
C THR A 36 -14.17 -3.94 -7.63
N LEU A 37 -14.67 -5.03 -7.01
CA LEU A 37 -15.34 -4.98 -5.71
C LEU A 37 -14.42 -4.51 -4.58
N LEU A 38 -13.15 -4.91 -4.59
CA LEU A 38 -12.16 -4.45 -3.61
C LEU A 38 -11.89 -2.95 -3.75
N MET A 39 -11.83 -2.44 -4.98
CA MET A 39 -11.59 -1.03 -5.26
C MET A 39 -12.74 -0.12 -4.83
N GLU A 40 -13.96 -0.63 -4.63
CA GLU A 40 -15.09 0.17 -4.13
C GLU A 40 -14.85 0.78 -2.74
N ASN A 41 -13.94 0.20 -1.95
CA ASN A 41 -13.62 0.66 -0.60
C ASN A 41 -12.18 1.18 -0.47
N ILE A 42 -11.48 1.38 -1.60
CA ILE A 42 -10.09 1.81 -1.64
C ILE A 42 -9.98 3.14 -2.38
N GLU A 43 -9.38 4.13 -1.72
CA GLU A 43 -9.03 5.41 -2.34
C GLU A 43 -7.58 5.40 -2.81
N ILE A 44 -7.36 5.85 -4.05
CA ILE A 44 -6.02 6.03 -4.61
C ILE A 44 -5.57 7.44 -4.25
N VAL A 45 -4.53 7.54 -3.42
CA VAL A 45 -3.97 8.83 -3.06
C VAL A 45 -3.25 9.45 -4.27
N PRO A 46 -3.55 10.72 -4.63
CA PRO A 46 -2.90 11.43 -5.73
C PRO A 46 -1.37 11.46 -5.56
N GLU A 47 -0.63 11.23 -6.65
CA GLU A 47 0.83 11.22 -6.61
C GLU A 47 1.43 12.55 -6.13
N GLU A 48 0.76 13.66 -6.41
CA GLU A 48 1.16 15.00 -6.02
C GLU A 48 1.21 15.13 -4.49
N ARG A 49 0.17 14.65 -3.79
CA ARG A 49 0.13 14.61 -2.32
C ARG A 49 1.25 13.75 -1.77
N ILE A 50 1.52 12.59 -2.38
CA ILE A 50 2.62 11.73 -1.97
C ILE A 50 3.98 12.44 -2.14
N LYS A 51 4.21 13.08 -3.30
CA LYS A 51 5.47 13.77 -3.64
C LYS A 51 5.83 14.87 -2.64
N GLU A 52 4.85 15.58 -2.09
CA GLU A 52 5.07 16.61 -1.06
C GLU A 52 5.72 16.04 0.22
N HIS A 53 5.38 14.81 0.59
CA HIS A 53 5.90 14.14 1.80
C HIS A 53 7.09 13.20 1.55
N MET A 54 7.45 12.94 0.28
CA MET A 54 8.54 12.03 -0.07
C MET A 54 9.90 12.36 0.58
N PRO A 55 10.34 13.63 0.69
CA PRO A 55 11.62 13.95 1.32
C PRO A 55 11.66 13.56 2.81
N GLU A 56 10.59 13.81 3.55
CA GLU A 56 10.49 13.39 4.96
C GLU A 56 10.43 11.87 5.08
N ALA A 57 9.61 11.23 4.25
CA ALA A 57 9.48 9.79 4.23
C ALA A 57 10.81 9.06 3.94
N MET A 58 11.59 9.53 2.96
CA MET A 58 12.91 8.98 2.67
C MET A 58 13.88 9.15 3.85
N LYS A 59 13.78 10.25 4.60
CA LYS A 59 14.60 10.47 5.80
C LYS A 59 14.24 9.47 6.90
N ILE A 60 12.95 9.21 7.13
CA ILE A 60 12.46 8.22 8.10
C ILE A 60 12.93 6.81 7.72
N MET A 61 12.85 6.48 6.44
CA MET A 61 13.07 5.14 5.93
C MET A 61 14.54 4.82 5.56
N LYS A 62 15.43 5.82 5.63
CA LYS A 62 16.83 5.73 5.22
C LYS A 62 17.57 4.50 5.77
N ASP A 63 17.38 4.19 7.04
CA ASP A 63 18.08 3.10 7.74
C ASP A 63 17.20 1.84 7.91
N ILE A 64 16.06 1.79 7.22
CA ILE A 64 15.08 0.70 7.26
C ILE A 64 14.98 0.03 5.88
N ASP A 65 14.27 0.66 4.95
CA ASP A 65 14.17 0.30 3.54
C ASP A 65 13.66 1.53 2.78
N LEU A 66 14.55 2.15 1.99
CA LEU A 66 14.20 3.34 1.21
C LEU A 66 13.08 3.08 0.19
N ASN A 67 12.89 1.84 -0.27
CA ASN A 67 11.85 1.51 -1.25
C ASN A 67 10.43 1.61 -0.67
N ASP A 68 10.30 1.53 0.66
CA ASP A 68 9.03 1.63 1.38
C ASP A 68 8.68 3.08 1.77
N SER A 69 9.56 4.05 1.47
CA SER A 69 9.29 5.49 1.69
C SER A 69 7.93 5.96 1.14
N PRO A 70 7.45 5.51 -0.05
CA PRO A 70 6.14 5.91 -0.55
C PRO A 70 4.97 5.56 0.39
N ILE A 71 5.06 4.46 1.15
CA ILE A 71 4.02 4.06 2.11
C ILE A 71 3.98 5.08 3.27
N ILE A 72 5.14 5.52 3.76
CA ILE A 72 5.24 6.54 4.80
C ILE A 72 4.76 7.90 4.29
N ALA A 73 5.14 8.28 3.07
CA ALA A 73 4.65 9.51 2.46
C ALA A 73 3.12 9.51 2.30
N CYS A 74 2.53 8.35 1.99
CA CYS A 74 1.08 8.18 1.96
C CYS A 74 0.44 8.39 3.33
N ALA A 75 0.98 7.77 4.38
CA ALA A 75 0.47 7.93 5.74
C ALA A 75 0.61 9.38 6.23
N LEU A 76 1.70 10.08 5.88
CA LEU A 76 1.90 11.50 6.22
C LEU A 76 0.94 12.44 5.46
N ALA A 77 0.48 12.03 4.28
CA ALA A 77 -0.46 12.82 3.49
C ALA A 77 -1.89 12.77 4.03
N ILE A 78 -2.22 11.82 4.91
CA ILE A 78 -3.57 11.56 5.40
C ILE A 78 -3.59 11.75 6.92
N ASP A 79 -4.44 12.66 7.39
CA ASP A 79 -4.59 12.92 8.82
C ASP A 79 -5.05 11.66 9.57
N ASP A 80 -4.45 11.41 10.74
CA ASP A 80 -4.75 10.26 11.62
C ASP A 80 -4.66 8.88 10.92
N SER A 81 -3.80 8.76 9.92
CA SER A 81 -3.62 7.50 9.18
C SER A 81 -2.79 6.47 9.93
N GLU A 82 -3.27 5.23 9.87
CA GLU A 82 -2.61 4.05 10.39
C GLU A 82 -2.14 3.15 9.22
N ILE A 83 -0.96 2.56 9.33
CA ILE A 83 -0.40 1.72 8.28
C ILE A 83 -0.81 0.26 8.51
N TRP A 84 -1.38 -0.37 7.49
CA TRP A 84 -1.54 -1.81 7.44
C TRP A 84 -0.45 -2.44 6.57
N SER A 85 0.52 -3.14 7.19
CA SER A 85 1.61 -3.79 6.46
C SER A 85 2.14 -5.04 7.14
N ARG A 86 2.43 -6.07 6.34
CA ARG A 86 3.13 -7.30 6.79
C ARG A 86 4.65 -7.15 6.81
N ASP A 87 5.21 -6.02 6.34
CA ASP A 87 6.67 -5.78 6.34
C ASP A 87 7.19 -5.41 7.73
N LYS A 88 8.18 -6.18 8.23
CA LYS A 88 8.70 -6.04 9.61
C LYS A 88 9.51 -4.77 9.79
N GLY A 89 10.10 -4.26 8.71
CA GLY A 89 10.75 -2.96 8.65
C GLY A 89 9.80 -1.84 9.05
N MET A 90 8.51 -1.89 8.68
CA MET A 90 7.58 -0.78 8.95
C MET A 90 7.34 -0.50 10.43
N LYS A 91 7.60 -1.46 11.32
CA LYS A 91 7.50 -1.22 12.76
C LYS A 91 8.68 -0.44 13.35
N ARG A 92 9.74 -0.22 12.56
CA ARG A 92 10.94 0.47 13.02
C ARG A 92 10.82 2.01 12.92
N GLN A 93 9.85 2.52 12.17
CA GLN A 93 9.50 3.94 12.17
C GLN A 93 8.48 4.24 13.27
N ASP A 94 8.44 5.50 13.73
CA ASP A 94 7.67 5.97 14.89
C ASP A 94 6.56 6.98 14.51
N LYS A 95 6.31 7.19 13.22
CA LYS A 95 5.39 8.20 12.67
C LYS A 95 3.96 7.74 12.52
N SER A 96 3.72 6.44 12.34
CA SER A 96 2.37 5.88 12.22
C SER A 96 2.28 4.52 12.89
N ILE A 97 1.12 4.22 13.48
CA ILE A 97 0.80 2.93 14.08
C ILE A 97 0.73 1.88 12.96
N VAL A 98 1.45 0.78 13.13
CA VAL A 98 1.49 -0.30 12.13
C VAL A 98 0.68 -1.51 12.61
N TYR A 99 -0.47 -1.71 11.97
CA TYR A 99 -1.32 -2.88 12.16
C TYR A 99 -0.83 -4.06 11.32
N ARG A 100 -1.01 -5.24 11.90
CA ARG A 100 -0.84 -6.52 11.25
C ARG A 100 -2.00 -7.42 11.61
N ARG A 101 -2.42 -8.24 10.66
CA ARG A 101 -3.21 -9.42 11.04
C ARG A 101 -2.24 -10.44 11.63
N ASN A 102 -2.47 -10.86 12.88
CA ASN A 102 -1.93 -12.11 13.38
C ASN A 102 -2.82 -13.21 12.79
N ASP A 103 -2.30 -13.95 11.82
CA ASP A 103 -2.84 -15.23 11.40
C ASP A 103 -2.53 -16.31 12.45
#